data_AF-K9AW50-F1
#
_entry.id   AF-K9AW50-F1
#
_cell.length_a   1.000
_cell.length_b   1.000
_cell.length_c   1.000
_cell.angle_alpha   90.00
_cell.angle_beta   90.00
_cell.angle_gamma   90.00
#
_symmetry.space_group_name_H-M   'P 1'
#
loop_
_entity.id
_entity.type
_entity.pdbx_description
1 polymer ?
#
loop_
_entity_poly.entity_id
_entity_poly.type
_entity_poly.pdbx_seq_one_letter_code
_entity_poly.pdbx_strand_id
1 'polypeptide(L)'
;MVLATFGISVKVLLRDAGLSLLNNKLEFDQLKHAFKIAANMVDSFEFYDLTPILVEYKNQQLSIIENTDQEIEFINMSPEFIHSFDHVLYW
;
A
#
# COMPACT_ATOMS: atom_id res chain seq x y z
N MET A 1 -11.43 -2.48 -2.79
CA MET A 1 -11.91 -3.54 -1.87
C MET A 1 -12.94 -4.48 -2.50
N VAL A 2 -13.76 -4.04 -3.46
CA VAL A 2 -14.68 -4.92 -4.24
C VAL A 2 -13.94 -5.78 -5.29
N LEU A 3 -12.69 -5.47 -5.65
CA LEU A 3 -11.95 -6.25 -6.65
C LEU A 3 -11.40 -7.58 -6.11
N ALA A 4 -10.96 -7.62 -4.85
CA ALA A 4 -10.48 -8.85 -4.21
C ALA A 4 -11.60 -9.91 -4.07
N THR A 5 -12.86 -9.49 -3.97
CA THR A 5 -14.00 -10.39 -3.77
C THR A 5 -14.39 -11.24 -4.99
N PHE A 6 -13.79 -11.00 -6.17
CA PHE A 6 -14.11 -11.75 -7.40
C PHE A 6 -13.06 -12.82 -7.76
N GLY A 7 -12.17 -13.18 -6.82
CA GLY A 7 -11.08 -14.13 -7.10
C GLY A 7 -10.02 -13.55 -8.06
N ILE A 8 -10.02 -12.24 -8.23
CA ILE A 8 -9.03 -11.52 -9.03
C ILE A 8 -7.79 -11.32 -8.17
N SER A 9 -6.61 -11.69 -8.69
CA SER A 9 -5.35 -11.39 -8.02
C SER A 9 -5.06 -9.90 -8.14
N VAL A 10 -4.93 -9.23 -6.99
CA VAL A 10 -4.67 -7.79 -6.92
C VAL A 10 -3.36 -7.57 -6.18
N LYS A 11 -2.51 -6.69 -6.74
CA LYS A 11 -1.30 -6.19 -6.07
C LYS A 11 -1.43 -4.69 -5.85
N VAL A 12 -0.95 -4.22 -4.71
CA VAL A 12 -0.95 -2.80 -4.37
C VAL A 12 0.49 -2.29 -4.34
N LEU A 13 0.79 -1.29 -5.17
CA LEU A 13 2.08 -0.61 -5.20
C LEU A 13 1.93 0.79 -4.60
N LEU A 14 2.65 1.07 -3.53
CA LEU A 14 2.76 2.42 -2.96
C LEU A 14 4.00 3.11 -3.53
N ARG A 15 3.81 4.31 -4.11
CA ARG A 15 4.90 5.13 -4.68
C ARG A 15 4.88 6.54 -4.12
N ASP A 16 6.06 7.17 -4.13
CA ASP A 16 6.26 8.57 -3.75
C ASP A 16 5.56 8.92 -2.43
N ALA A 17 4.69 9.92 -2.41
CA ALA A 17 3.95 10.32 -1.21
C ALA A 17 3.00 9.24 -0.69
N GLY A 18 2.58 8.28 -1.53
CA GLY A 18 1.76 7.14 -1.13
C GLY A 18 2.43 6.25 -0.08
N LEU A 19 3.76 6.24 -0.01
CA LEU A 19 4.51 5.54 1.04
C LEU A 19 4.15 6.04 2.44
N SER A 20 3.71 7.29 2.58
CA SER A 20 3.27 7.85 3.87
C SER A 20 2.10 7.10 4.50
N LEU A 21 1.33 6.35 3.70
CA LEU A 21 0.22 5.52 4.17
C LEU A 21 0.69 4.33 5.01
N LEU A 22 1.98 3.95 4.93
CA LEU A 22 2.57 2.92 5.79
C LEU A 22 2.80 3.41 7.23
N ASN A 23 2.63 4.71 7.49
CA ASN A 23 2.71 5.24 8.85
C ASN A 23 1.36 5.13 9.56
N ASN A 24 1.12 3.99 10.20
CA ASN A 24 -0.10 3.70 10.97
C ASN A 24 -0.06 4.21 12.43
N LYS A 25 1.02 4.86 12.87
CA LYS A 25 1.19 5.37 14.25
C LYS A 25 0.54 6.73 14.50
N LEU A 26 -0.29 7.21 13.57
CA LEU A 26 -0.95 8.49 13.69
C LEU A 26 -2.25 8.36 14.51
N GLU A 27 -2.40 9.18 15.54
CA GLU A 27 -3.63 9.20 16.34
C GLU A 27 -4.72 10.04 15.66
N PHE A 28 -5.90 9.46 15.51
CA PHE A 28 -7.06 10.15 14.94
C PHE A 28 -7.91 10.83 16.03
N ASP A 29 -7.94 12.16 16.00
CA ASP A 29 -8.80 12.97 16.86
C ASP A 29 -10.07 13.41 16.10
N GLN A 30 -11.20 12.79 16.44
CA GLN A 30 -12.51 13.06 15.83
C GLN A 30 -13.03 14.48 16.08
N LEU A 31 -12.57 15.16 17.14
CA LEU A 31 -12.96 16.54 17.42
C LEU A 31 -12.18 17.52 16.55
N LYS A 32 -10.96 17.17 16.12
CA LYS A 32 -10.11 18.00 15.26
C LYS A 32 -10.27 17.70 13.77
N HIS A 33 -10.62 16.47 13.41
CA HIS A 33 -10.60 16.01 12.03
C HIS A 33 -11.92 15.32 11.65
N ALA A 34 -12.53 15.78 10.56
CA ALA A 34 -13.77 15.21 10.04
C ALA A 34 -13.59 13.82 9.38
N PHE A 35 -12.37 13.48 8.97
CA PHE A 35 -12.07 12.25 8.23
C PHE A 35 -11.02 11.41 8.95
N LYS A 36 -11.29 10.10 9.02
CA LYS A 36 -10.32 9.11 9.52
C LYS A 36 -9.04 9.13 8.70
N ILE A 37 -7.95 8.75 9.34
CA ILE A 37 -6.62 8.69 8.72
C ILE A 37 -6.60 7.57 7.69
N ALA A 38 -6.16 7.89 6.47
CA ALA A 38 -6.14 6.95 5.36
C ALA A 38 -5.18 5.76 5.60
N ALA A 39 -4.12 5.95 6.39
CA ALA A 39 -3.21 4.88 6.80
C ALA A 39 -3.93 3.70 7.47
N ASN A 40 -5.00 3.97 8.24
CA ASN A 40 -5.81 2.93 8.89
C ASN A 40 -6.50 2.00 7.87
N MET A 41 -6.65 2.42 6.61
CA MET A 41 -7.15 1.53 5.55
C MET A 41 -6.12 0.47 5.18
N VAL A 42 -4.83 0.81 5.20
CA VAL A 42 -3.74 -0.10 4.84
C VAL A 42 -3.68 -1.26 5.83
N ASP A 43 -3.94 -1.01 7.12
CA ASP A 43 -4.04 -2.08 8.13
C ASP A 43 -5.11 -3.13 7.80
N SER A 44 -6.14 -2.77 7.02
CA SER A 44 -7.17 -3.73 6.62
C SER A 44 -6.79 -4.62 5.44
N PHE A 45 -5.64 -4.40 4.78
CA PHE A 45 -5.24 -5.11 3.57
C PHE A 45 -5.04 -6.62 3.78
N GLU A 46 -4.61 -7.03 4.98
CA GLU A 46 -4.47 -8.44 5.35
C GLU A 46 -5.80 -9.22 5.23
N PHE A 47 -6.94 -8.56 5.47
CA PHE A 47 -8.25 -9.21 5.41
C PHE A 47 -8.79 -9.36 3.97
N TYR A 48 -8.09 -8.80 2.99
CA TYR A 48 -8.50 -8.79 1.58
C TYR A 48 -7.47 -9.45 0.65
N ASP A 49 -6.50 -10.19 1.20
CA ASP A 49 -5.41 -10.80 0.43
C ASP A 49 -4.65 -9.79 -0.44
N LEU A 50 -4.49 -8.55 0.06
CA LEU A 50 -3.77 -7.46 -0.63
C LEU A 50 -2.30 -7.34 -0.19
N THR A 51 -1.85 -8.22 0.70
CA THR A 51 -0.46 -8.35 1.11
C THR A 51 0.26 -9.38 0.22
N PRO A 52 1.57 -9.24 -0.02
CA PRO A 52 2.42 -8.12 0.39
C PRO A 52 2.16 -6.83 -0.42
N ILE A 53 2.44 -5.69 0.21
CA ILE A 53 2.44 -4.37 -0.46
C ILE A 53 3.74 -4.22 -1.23
N LEU A 54 3.65 -3.80 -2.48
CA LEU A 54 4.81 -3.60 -3.34
C LEU A 54 5.44 -2.23 -3.07
N VAL A 55 6.77 -2.19 -2.99
CA VAL A 55 7.57 -0.97 -2.85
C VAL A 55 8.81 -1.04 -3.74
N GLU A 56 9.19 0.07 -4.38
CA GLU A 56 10.42 0.11 -5.18
C GLU A 56 11.69 -0.09 -4.33
N TYR A 57 12.64 -0.89 -4.80
CA TYR A 57 13.93 -1.13 -4.12
C TYR A 57 14.65 0.15 -3.66
N LYS A 58 14.57 1.23 -4.45
CA LYS A 58 15.20 2.53 -4.11
C LYS A 58 14.73 3.12 -2.77
N ASN A 59 13.56 2.68 -2.29
CA ASN A 59 12.92 3.17 -1.07
C ASN A 59 13.17 2.25 0.14
N GLN A 60 13.90 1.15 -0.02
CA GLN A 60 14.12 0.16 1.04
C GLN A 60 14.75 0.74 2.32
N GLN A 61 15.58 1.78 2.18
CA GLN A 61 16.28 2.43 3.29
C GLN A 61 15.48 3.57 3.94
N LEU A 62 14.24 3.82 3.50
CA LEU A 62 13.41 4.83 4.13
C LEU A 62 12.95 4.32 5.49
N SER A 63 13.09 5.14 6.53
CA SER A 63 12.69 4.77 7.90
C SER A 63 11.22 4.33 7.99
N ILE A 64 10.34 4.85 7.14
CA ILE A 64 8.92 4.42 7.10
C ILE A 64 8.75 2.97 6.65
N ILE A 65 9.65 2.46 5.80
CA ILE A 65 9.66 1.07 5.34
C ILE A 65 10.27 0.15 6.41
N GLU A 66 11.30 0.61 7.10
CA GLU A 66 11.93 -0.17 8.18
C GLU A 66 11.02 -0.33 9.41
N ASN A 67 10.12 0.63 9.64
CA ASN A 67 9.28 0.70 10.84
C ASN A 67 7.80 0.35 10.59
N THR A 68 7.46 -0.13 9.39
CA THR A 68 6.09 -0.56 9.06
C THR A 68 5.83 -1.97 9.58
N ASP A 69 4.61 -2.21 10.04
CA ASP A 69 4.15 -3.55 10.42
C ASP A 69 3.60 -4.34 9.20
N GLN A 70 3.48 -3.68 8.05
CA GLN A 70 2.96 -4.27 6.82
C GLN A 70 3.99 -5.19 6.15
N GLU A 71 3.53 -6.29 5.54
CA GLU A 71 4.39 -7.15 4.73
C GLU A 71 4.75 -6.45 3.41
N ILE A 72 6.05 -6.27 3.16
CA ILE A 72 6.57 -5.56 1.98
C ILE A 72 7.29 -6.51 1.04
N GLU A 73 6.93 -6.43 -0.25
CA GLU A 73 7.66 -7.06 -1.34
C GLU A 73 8.37 -5.97 -2.16
N PHE A 74 9.71 -6.05 -2.24
CA PHE A 74 10.47 -5.08 -3.02
C PHE A 74 10.50 -5.45 -4.50
N ILE A 75 10.22 -4.45 -5.34
CA ILE A 75 10.20 -4.61 -6.80
C ILE A 75 11.13 -3.64 -7.49
N ASN A 76 11.54 -4.00 -8.71
CA ASN A 76 12.15 -3.06 -9.64
C ASN A 76 11.09 -2.56 -10.62
N MET A 77 10.84 -1.26 -10.62
CA MET A 77 9.82 -0.68 -11.49
C MET A 77 10.33 -0.60 -12.92
N SER A 78 9.79 -1.45 -13.79
CA SER A 78 10.12 -1.45 -15.22
C SER A 78 8.85 -1.54 -16.07
N PRO A 79 8.91 -1.16 -17.37
CA PRO A 79 7.80 -1.37 -18.29
C PRO A 79 7.34 -2.84 -18.34
N GLU A 80 8.27 -3.80 -18.29
CA GLU A 80 7.97 -5.23 -18.30
C GLU A 80 7.18 -5.66 -17.06
N PHE A 81 7.54 -5.12 -15.89
CA PHE A 81 6.79 -5.36 -14.67
C PHE A 81 5.34 -4.85 -14.80
N ILE A 82 5.14 -3.65 -15.35
CA ILE A 82 3.80 -3.09 -15.52
C ILE A 82 2.97 -3.87 -16.55
N HIS A 83 3.60 -4.29 -17.65
CA HIS A 83 2.94 -5.13 -18.66
C HIS A 83 2.63 -6.55 -18.19
N SER A 84 3.16 -6.99 -17.04
CA SER A 84 2.79 -8.27 -16.44
C SER A 84 1.38 -8.27 -15.83
N PHE A 85 0.76 -7.10 -15.64
CA PHE A 85 -0.60 -6.96 -15.15
C PHE A 85 -1.57 -6.79 -16.32
N ASP A 86 -2.70 -7.52 -16.29
CA ASP A 86 -3.77 -7.35 -17.28
C ASP A 86 -4.36 -5.93 -17.24
N HIS A 87 -4.44 -5.34 -16.05
CA HIS A 87 -5.00 -4.02 -15.80
C HIS A 87 -4.22 -3.28 -14.71
N VAL A 88 -4.06 -1.97 -14.87
CA VAL A 88 -3.39 -1.09 -13.90
C VAL A 88 -4.27 0.13 -13.63
N LEU A 89 -4.50 0.40 -12.34
CA LEU A 89 -5.28 1.55 -11.87
C LEU A 89 -4.34 2.54 -11.18
N TYR A 90 -4.45 3.81 -11.55
CA TYR A 90 -3.67 4.90 -10.95
C TYR A 90 -4.59 5.79 -10.11
N TRP A 91 -4.08 6.23 -8.96
CA TRP A 91 -4.74 7.13 -8.01
C TRP A 91 -3.77 8.20 -7.55
#